data_AF-A0A954LMP2-F1
#
_entry.id   AF-A0A954LMP2-F1
#
_cell.length_a   1.000
_cell.length_b   1.000
_cell.length_c   1.000
_cell.angle_alpha   90.00
_cell.angle_beta   90.00
_cell.angle_gamma   90.00
#
_symmetry.space_group_name_H-M   'P 1'
#
loop_
_entity.id
_entity.type
_entity.pdbx_description
1 polymer ?
#
loop_
_entity_poly.entity_id
_entity_poly.type
_entity_poly.pdbx_seq_one_letter_code
_entity_poly.pdbx_strand_id
1 'polypeptide(L)'
;YACVAAEMIVYKLGGFVADQDAYLVDANSEQATLRLGSGGLLGRWGSSEDRQPVTLCVRFATKNSRGQKTNMGPSQKVPVEVTVTPRGRVRKAEMFQSRAKRVVKSLRSFFAAD
;
A
#
# COMPACT_ATOMS: atom_id res chain seq x y z
N TYR A 1 -5.97 -22.05 3.51
CA TYR A 1 -6.75 -20.79 3.48
C TYR A 1 -5.92 -19.51 3.44
N ALA A 2 -4.61 -19.51 3.74
CA ALA A 2 -3.75 -18.33 3.54
C ALA A 2 -3.63 -17.88 2.07
N CYS A 3 -3.79 -18.79 1.10
CA CYS A 3 -3.78 -18.47 -0.33
C CYS A 3 -4.95 -17.55 -0.71
N VAL A 4 -6.16 -17.85 -0.26
CA VAL A 4 -7.40 -17.19 -0.71
C VAL A 4 -7.46 -15.72 -0.30
N ALA A 5 -7.05 -15.38 0.93
CA ALA A 5 -7.11 -14.00 1.40
C ALA A 5 -6.06 -13.10 0.74
N ALA A 6 -4.87 -13.64 0.49
CA ALA A 6 -3.85 -12.88 -0.21
C ALA A 6 -4.14 -12.76 -1.70
N GLU A 7 -4.68 -13.81 -2.33
CA GLU A 7 -5.21 -13.74 -3.70
C GLU A 7 -6.35 -12.71 -3.81
N MET A 8 -7.26 -12.65 -2.85
CA MET A 8 -8.30 -11.62 -2.79
C MET A 8 -7.73 -10.22 -2.65
N ILE A 9 -6.70 -10.02 -1.82
CA ILE A 9 -6.11 -8.70 -1.65
C ILE A 9 -5.31 -8.30 -2.88
N VAL A 10 -4.55 -9.20 -3.51
CA VAL A 10 -3.87 -8.92 -4.78
C VAL A 10 -4.89 -8.56 -5.87
N TYR A 11 -6.02 -9.26 -5.93
CA TYR A 11 -7.12 -8.95 -6.84
C TYR A 11 -7.72 -7.56 -6.56
N LYS A 12 -8.06 -7.26 -5.30
CA LYS A 12 -8.58 -5.94 -4.91
C LYS A 12 -7.56 -4.83 -5.19
N LEU A 13 -6.28 -5.04 -4.89
CA LEU A 13 -5.22 -4.07 -5.17
C LEU A 13 -5.10 -3.72 -6.65
N GLY A 14 -5.57 -4.56 -7.58
CA GLY A 14 -5.67 -4.21 -9.00
C GLY A 14 -6.53 -2.97 -9.27
N GLY A 15 -7.66 -2.81 -8.56
CA GLY A 15 -8.51 -1.63 -8.66
C GLY A 15 -7.81 -0.38 -8.12
N PHE A 16 -7.17 -0.51 -6.96
CA PHE A 16 -6.35 0.57 -6.38
C PHE A 16 -5.19 1.00 -7.29
N VAL A 17 -4.58 0.04 -7.99
CA VAL A 17 -3.50 0.30 -8.95
C VAL A 17 -3.99 1.18 -10.10
N ALA A 18 -5.15 0.86 -10.66
CA ALA A 18 -5.76 1.64 -11.74
C ALA A 18 -6.18 3.04 -11.27
N ASP A 19 -6.84 3.15 -10.12
CA ASP A 19 -7.37 4.42 -9.60
C ASP A 19 -6.30 5.42 -9.17
N GLN A 20 -5.10 4.94 -8.82
CA GLN A 20 -4.00 5.77 -8.32
C GLN A 20 -2.86 5.94 -9.33
N ASP A 21 -3.03 5.49 -10.57
CA ASP A 21 -1.97 5.39 -11.58
C ASP A 21 -0.68 4.78 -10.97
N ALA A 22 -0.88 3.74 -10.16
CA ALA A 22 0.19 3.09 -9.43
C ALA A 22 0.78 1.95 -10.27
N TYR A 23 1.94 1.47 -9.87
CA TYR A 23 2.60 0.33 -10.48
C TYR A 23 2.82 -0.75 -9.42
N LEU A 24 2.24 -1.93 -9.64
CA LEU A 24 2.50 -3.09 -8.79
C LEU A 24 3.92 -3.62 -9.07
N VAL A 25 4.79 -3.56 -8.05
CA VAL A 25 6.18 -4.00 -8.14
C VAL A 25 6.30 -5.49 -7.89
N ASP A 26 5.64 -5.95 -6.84
CA ASP A 26 5.66 -7.34 -6.39
C ASP A 26 4.41 -7.61 -5.56
N ALA A 27 3.93 -8.85 -5.61
CA ALA A 27 2.78 -9.31 -4.85
C ALA A 27 2.90 -10.80 -4.56
N ASN A 28 2.73 -11.18 -3.30
CA ASN A 28 2.69 -12.56 -2.86
C ASN A 28 1.67 -12.75 -1.74
N SER A 29 1.67 -13.94 -1.13
CA SER A 29 0.69 -14.31 -0.11
C SER A 29 0.78 -13.52 1.21
N GLU A 30 1.88 -12.82 1.44
CA GLU A 30 2.18 -12.13 2.70
C GLU A 30 2.30 -10.62 2.53
N GLN A 31 2.65 -10.14 1.34
CA GLN A 31 2.86 -8.72 1.09
C GLN A 31 2.58 -8.32 -0.37
N ALA A 32 2.24 -7.04 -0.55
CA ALA A 32 2.18 -6.39 -1.84
C ALA A 32 2.99 -5.08 -1.80
N THR A 33 3.77 -4.83 -2.83
CA THR A 33 4.57 -3.61 -2.99
C THR A 33 4.12 -2.85 -4.22
N LEU A 34 3.77 -1.58 -4.02
CA LEU A 34 3.25 -0.68 -5.04
C LEU A 34 4.15 0.56 -5.14
N ARG A 35 4.23 1.14 -6.32
CA ARG A 35 4.86 2.44 -6.57
C ARG A 35 3.79 3.42 -7.01
N LEU A 36 3.74 4.59 -6.38
CA LEU A 36 2.79 5.64 -6.72
C LEU A 36 3.56 6.87 -7.16
N GLY A 37 3.09 7.52 -8.23
CA GLY A 37 3.71 8.71 -8.81
C GLY A 37 4.98 8.41 -9.61
N SER A 38 5.42 9.41 -10.38
CA SER A 38 6.61 9.39 -11.20
C SER A 38 7.61 10.44 -10.72
N GLY A 39 8.90 10.08 -10.69
CA GLY A 39 9.95 11.07 -10.47
C GLY A 39 10.05 12.01 -11.67
N GLY A 40 10.24 13.31 -11.44
CA GLY A 40 10.62 14.21 -12.54
C GLY A 40 12.01 13.87 -13.10
N LEU A 41 12.35 14.43 -14.27
CA LEU A 41 13.61 14.18 -15.02
C LEU A 41 14.92 14.28 -14.18
N LEU A 42 14.90 14.94 -13.02
CA LEU A 42 16.05 15.13 -12.13
C LEU A 42 15.92 14.40 -10.77
N GLY A 43 14.98 13.46 -10.61
CA GLY A 43 14.78 12.72 -9.35
C GLY A 43 14.35 13.58 -8.15
N ARG A 44 13.95 14.83 -8.41
CA ARG A 44 13.46 15.78 -7.40
C ARG A 44 11.98 15.55 -7.13
N TRP A 45 11.62 15.57 -5.84
CA TRP A 45 10.24 15.63 -5.41
C TRP A 45 9.63 16.97 -5.81
N GLY A 46 8.59 16.91 -6.64
CA GLY A 46 7.82 18.06 -7.06
C GLY A 46 6.81 18.50 -6.00
N SER A 47 6.09 19.58 -6.32
CA SER A 47 5.01 20.12 -5.49
C SER A 47 3.67 19.41 -5.70
N SER A 48 3.48 18.69 -6.82
CA SER A 48 2.29 17.90 -7.10
C SER A 48 2.45 16.45 -6.61
N GLU A 49 1.32 15.79 -6.34
CA GLU A 49 1.29 14.42 -5.81
C GLU A 49 1.94 13.42 -6.76
N ASP A 50 1.69 13.55 -8.06
CA ASP A 50 2.26 12.67 -9.09
C ASP A 50 3.79 12.78 -9.14
N ARG A 51 4.34 13.91 -8.69
CA ARG A 51 5.78 14.18 -8.62
C ARG A 51 6.38 13.90 -7.24
N GLN A 52 5.65 13.25 -6.34
CA GLN A 52 6.11 12.81 -5.02
C GLN A 52 6.10 11.29 -4.96
N PRO A 53 7.04 10.64 -5.68
CA PRO A 53 6.98 9.20 -5.87
C PRO A 53 7.27 8.46 -4.57
N VAL A 54 6.40 7.52 -4.21
CA VAL A 54 6.54 6.69 -3.01
C VAL A 54 6.45 5.21 -3.35
N THR A 55 7.10 4.40 -2.51
CA THR A 55 6.86 2.96 -2.44
C THR A 55 5.91 2.71 -1.28
N LEU A 56 4.82 2.00 -1.54
CA LEU A 56 3.87 1.52 -0.55
C LEU A 56 4.05 0.01 -0.41
N CYS A 57 4.41 -0.46 0.78
CA CYS A 57 4.43 -1.88 1.12
C CYS A 57 3.26 -2.16 2.07
N VAL A 58 2.46 -3.16 1.71
CA VAL A 58 1.29 -3.60 2.46
C VAL A 58 1.56 -5.04 2.87
N ARG A 59 1.68 -5.32 4.17
CA ARG A 59 1.90 -6.67 4.71
C ARG A 59 0.64 -7.17 5.40
N PHE A 60 0.26 -8.39 5.07
CA PHE A 60 -0.92 -9.05 5.62
C PHE A 60 -0.49 -9.93 6.78
N ALA A 61 -0.99 -9.64 7.98
CA ALA A 61 -0.68 -10.48 9.13
C ALA A 61 -1.40 -11.83 8.99
N THR A 62 -0.62 -12.90 8.78
CA THR A 62 -1.14 -14.28 8.73
C THR A 62 -1.38 -14.86 10.14
N LYS A 63 -1.00 -14.13 11.19
CA LYS A 63 -1.11 -14.51 12.60
C LYS A 63 -1.70 -13.35 13.41
N ASN A 64 -2.61 -13.66 14.33
CA ASN A 64 -3.11 -12.67 15.28
C ASN A 64 -2.04 -12.33 16.34
N SER A 65 -2.28 -11.31 17.17
CA SER A 65 -1.39 -10.86 18.25
C SER A 65 -1.06 -11.94 19.30
N ARG A 66 -1.68 -13.13 19.23
CA ARG A 66 -1.44 -14.29 20.10
C ARG A 66 -0.73 -15.43 19.38
N GLY A 67 -0.23 -15.23 18.16
CA GLY A 67 0.52 -16.24 17.40
C GLY A 67 -0.32 -17.40 16.85
N GLN A 68 -1.66 -17.38 17.01
CA GLN A 68 -2.54 -18.39 16.45
C GLN A 68 -2.73 -18.17 14.95
N LYS A 69 -2.69 -19.27 14.18
CA LYS A 69 -3.21 -19.29 12.80
C LYS A 69 -4.66 -18.81 12.84
N THR A 70 -4.97 -17.75 12.11
CA THR A 70 -6.34 -17.24 12.04
C THR A 70 -7.18 -18.26 11.27
N ASN A 71 -8.14 -18.89 11.95
CA ASN A 71 -9.22 -19.60 11.27
C ASN A 71 -10.09 -18.53 10.59
N MET A 72 -9.86 -18.37 9.29
CA MET A 72 -10.52 -17.36 8.47
C MET A 72 -11.98 -17.73 8.22
N GLY A 73 -12.86 -17.22 9.09
CA GLY A 73 -14.28 -17.08 8.78
C GLY A 73 -14.53 -15.83 7.91
N PRO A 74 -15.67 -15.76 7.20
CA PRO A 74 -16.01 -14.69 6.25
C PRO A 74 -16.15 -13.28 6.86
N SER A 75 -16.04 -13.13 8.18
CA SER A 75 -16.22 -11.87 8.92
C SER A 75 -14.98 -11.39 9.69
N GLN A 76 -13.82 -12.05 9.57
CA GLN A 76 -12.63 -11.64 10.31
C GLN A 76 -11.87 -10.48 9.65
N LYS A 77 -11.66 -9.41 10.43
CA LYS A 77 -10.77 -8.30 10.07
C LYS A 77 -9.32 -8.78 10.09
N VAL A 78 -8.62 -8.69 8.97
CA VAL A 78 -7.19 -9.02 8.87
C VAL A 78 -6.37 -7.78 9.27
N PRO A 79 -5.41 -7.90 10.20
CA PRO A 79 -4.48 -6.81 10.48
C PRO A 79 -3.60 -6.58 9.25
N VAL A 80 -3.48 -5.32 8.84
CA VAL A 80 -2.62 -4.90 7.74
C VAL A 80 -1.60 -3.91 8.25
N GLU A 81 -0.33 -4.23 8.04
CA GLU A 81 0.77 -3.31 8.28
C GLU A 81 1.09 -2.56 6.99
N VAL A 82 1.25 -1.24 7.08
CA VAL A 82 1.49 -0.37 5.93
C VAL A 82 2.76 0.43 6.14
N THR A 83 3.71 0.27 5.23
CA THR A 83 4.95 1.06 5.19
C THR A 83 4.97 1.92 3.94
N VAL A 84 5.20 3.23 4.10
CA VAL A 84 5.38 4.16 2.99
C VAL A 84 6.81 4.67 3.02
N THR A 85 7.51 4.58 1.90
CA THR A 85 8.92 4.99 1.76
C THR A 85 9.05 5.98 0.62
N PRO A 86 9.75 7.11 0.78
CA PRO A 86 9.96 8.04 -0.32
C PRO A 86 10.91 7.46 -1.36
N ARG A 87 10.67 7.73 -2.65
CA ARG A 87 11.61 7.42 -3.73
C ARG A 87 12.28 8.70 -4.24
N GLY A 88 13.60 8.81 -4.11
CA GLY A 88 14.34 10.02 -4.50
C GLY A 88 14.47 11.04 -3.37
N ARG A 89 14.91 12.26 -3.70
CA ARG A 89 15.31 13.24 -2.67
C ARG A 89 14.13 14.07 -2.18
N VAL A 90 13.67 13.76 -0.97
CA VAL A 90 12.68 14.56 -0.24
C VAL A 90 13.32 15.87 0.21
N ARG A 91 12.73 17.02 -0.15
CA ARG A 91 13.24 18.35 0.25
C ARG A 91 12.87 18.76 1.68
N LYS A 92 11.70 18.34 2.15
CA LYS A 92 11.13 18.67 3.46
C LYS A 92 10.38 17.45 3.99
N ALA A 93 10.64 17.06 5.23
CA ALA A 93 10.00 15.90 5.85
C ALA A 93 8.47 16.00 5.86
N GLU A 94 7.94 17.21 6.08
CA GLU A 94 6.49 17.50 6.10
C GLU A 94 5.80 17.15 4.78
N MET A 95 6.46 17.37 3.64
CA MET A 95 5.90 17.03 2.33
C MET A 95 5.74 15.52 2.20
N PHE A 96 6.76 14.77 2.63
CA PHE A 96 6.68 13.31 2.66
C PHE A 96 5.60 12.83 3.62
N GLN A 97 5.53 13.37 4.84
CA GLN A 97 4.50 12.99 5.81
C GLN A 97 3.08 13.27 5.30
N SER A 98 2.87 14.42 4.65
CA SER A 98 1.59 14.76 4.03
C SER A 98 1.21 13.75 2.93
N ARG A 99 2.14 13.43 2.03
CA ARG A 99 1.94 12.42 0.99
C ARG A 99 1.65 11.04 1.57
N ALA A 100 2.44 10.59 2.55
CA ALA A 100 2.26 9.30 3.20
C ALA A 100 0.88 9.18 3.85
N LYS A 101 0.41 10.24 4.55
CA LYS A 101 -0.93 10.28 5.14
C LYS A 101 -2.03 10.15 4.08
N ARG A 102 -1.89 10.82 2.93
CA ARG A 102 -2.85 10.72 1.82
C ARG A 102 -2.89 9.34 1.19
N VAL A 103 -1.74 8.71 0.97
CA VAL A 103 -1.66 7.35 0.44
C VAL A 103 -2.32 6.35 1.39
N VAL A 104 -2.03 6.43 2.69
CA VAL A 104 -2.67 5.58 3.70
C VAL A 104 -4.17 5.82 3.77
N LYS A 105 -4.63 7.09 3.68
CA LYS A 105 -6.06 7.42 3.64
C LYS A 105 -6.75 6.79 2.43
N SER A 106 -6.15 6.90 1.25
CA SER A 106 -6.68 6.33 0.00
C SER A 106 -6.76 4.81 0.09
N LEU A 107 -5.73 4.16 0.62
CA LEU A 107 -5.72 2.71 0.85
C LEU A 107 -6.84 2.28 1.83
N ARG A 108 -7.05 3.04 2.90
CA ARG A 108 -8.15 2.76 3.85
C ARG A 108 -9.53 2.93 3.22
N SER A 109 -9.72 4.00 2.44
CA SER A 109 -10.97 4.25 1.72
C SER A 109 -11.26 3.12 0.73
N PHE A 110 -10.25 2.65 0.02
CA PHE A 110 -10.35 1.53 -0.90
C PHE A 110 -10.82 0.24 -0.18
N PHE A 111 -10.17 -0.15 0.92
CA PHE A 111 -10.58 -1.33 1.70
C PHE A 111 -11.91 -1.17 2.47
N ALA A 112 -12.41 0.06 2.65
CA ALA A 112 -13.69 0.31 3.33
C ALA A 112 -14.88 0.31 2.35
N ALA A 113 -14.62 0.54 1.06
CA ALA A 113 -15.62 0.55 0.00
C ALA A 113 -15.97 -0.86 -0.53
N ASP A 114 -15.21 -1.88 -0.13
CA ASP A 114 -15.13 -3.19 -0.78
C ASP A 114 -14.98 -4.33 0.24
#